data_AF-A0A6L3F8Y2-F1
#
_entry.id   AF-A0A6L3F8Y2-F1
#
_cell.length_a   1.000
_cell.length_b   1.000
_cell.length_c   1.000
_cell.angle_alpha   90.00
_cell.angle_beta   90.00
_cell.angle_gamma   90.00
#
_symmetry.space_group_name_H-M   'P 1'
#
loop_
_entity.id
_entity.type
_entity.pdbx_description
1 polymer ?
#
loop_
_entity_poly.entity_id
_entity_poly.type
_entity_poly.pdbx_seq_one_letter_code
_entity_poly.pdbx_strand_id
1 'polypeptide(L)'
;MEPVIVKNLDYTKTSEVTRKPRGATAVITLDLSTPLQTLDEVTAYRQTTIYVQQQDTVVGKVDICNDYHPISALQLRDEIAGQVGIQLLDACQNEKDVPRLWDDLQDAIQQKLRSTLGIKSKTAVSSHQSPVSIVIATFDRPDDLNKCLASISQQNSSRPIEIIVVDNHATSGKTWPVVSAFPEVTYLVENRQGLSFARNAGVVASHGDIIIFTDDDVVVEADWLEKLIVPFAEPDVMVVTGNVLPQKMDTEAQRMFEEYGGLGRWFAHWMQRRYASLLSSTAVWLHHCVRTHRSCLAQSPPNT
;
A
#
# COMPACT_ATOMS: atom_id res chain seq x y z
N MET A 1 39.30 -9.59 -19.69
CA MET A 1 38.77 -10.74 -18.93
C MET A 1 37.57 -11.23 -19.71
N GLU A 2 37.75 -12.26 -20.52
CA GLU A 2 36.65 -12.82 -21.33
C GLU A 2 35.80 -13.77 -20.46
N PRO A 3 34.47 -13.66 -20.51
CA PRO A 3 33.60 -14.60 -19.83
C PRO A 3 33.66 -15.97 -20.54
N VAL A 4 33.94 -17.04 -19.80
CA VAL A 4 33.75 -18.40 -20.29
C VAL A 4 32.25 -18.69 -20.25
N ILE A 5 31.60 -18.65 -21.41
CA ILE A 5 30.19 -18.99 -21.57
C ILE A 5 30.08 -20.53 -21.61
N VAL A 6 29.49 -21.14 -20.59
CA VAL A 6 29.08 -22.55 -20.64
C VAL A 6 27.64 -22.59 -21.18
N LYS A 7 27.48 -22.91 -22.47
CA LYS A 7 26.17 -23.25 -23.05
C LYS A 7 25.97 -24.76 -22.96
N ASN A 8 24.75 -25.17 -22.58
CA ASN A 8 24.15 -26.51 -22.66
C ASN A 8 25.13 -27.66 -22.93
N LEU A 9 25.49 -28.40 -21.88
CA LEU A 9 26.16 -29.70 -22.05
C LEU A 9 25.19 -30.81 -21.68
N ASP A 10 24.67 -31.46 -22.72
CA ASP A 10 24.37 -32.89 -22.69
C ASP A 10 25.64 -33.63 -22.21
N TYR A 11 25.61 -34.18 -21.01
CA TYR A 11 26.75 -34.92 -20.47
C TYR A 11 26.75 -36.37 -20.95
N THR A 12 27.17 -36.55 -22.20
CA THR A 12 27.93 -37.74 -22.61
C THR A 12 29.20 -37.30 -23.33
N LYS A 13 30.21 -36.84 -22.57
CA LYS A 13 31.66 -37.09 -22.79
C LYS A 13 32.53 -36.21 -21.88
N THR A 14 33.39 -36.90 -21.14
CA THR A 14 34.57 -36.42 -20.40
C THR A 14 35.62 -35.74 -21.28
N SER A 15 36.23 -34.63 -20.81
CA SER A 15 37.70 -34.42 -20.79
C SER A 15 38.14 -33.05 -20.24
N GLU A 16 39.18 -33.10 -19.40
CA GLU A 16 40.24 -32.09 -19.13
C GLU A 16 39.94 -30.84 -18.27
N VAL A 17 40.39 -30.92 -17.00
CA VAL A 17 40.42 -29.82 -16.02
C VAL A 17 41.61 -28.90 -16.31
N THR A 18 41.36 -27.78 -17.00
CA THR A 18 42.26 -26.62 -17.00
C THR A 18 42.10 -25.83 -15.69
N ARG A 19 43.21 -25.38 -15.10
CA ARG A 19 43.25 -24.68 -13.81
C ARG A 19 42.41 -23.39 -13.88
N LYS A 20 41.31 -23.33 -13.12
CA LYS A 20 40.35 -22.20 -13.15
C LYS A 20 41.00 -20.88 -12.66
N PRO A 21 40.69 -19.72 -13.27
CA PRO A 21 41.21 -18.42 -12.85
C PRO A 21 40.81 -18.03 -11.41
N ARG A 22 41.67 -17.29 -10.70
CA ARG A 22 41.30 -16.69 -9.40
C ARG A 22 40.16 -15.69 -9.61
N GLY A 23 39.06 -15.85 -8.87
CA GLY A 23 37.88 -14.99 -8.97
C GLY A 23 36.91 -15.33 -10.11
N ALA A 24 37.00 -16.53 -10.69
CA ALA A 24 36.01 -16.98 -11.66
C ALA A 24 34.61 -17.09 -11.01
N THR A 25 33.60 -16.70 -11.78
CA THR A 25 32.17 -16.77 -11.42
C THR A 25 31.53 -17.91 -12.20
N ALA A 26 30.72 -18.74 -11.54
CA ALA A 26 29.87 -19.71 -12.22
C ALA A 26 28.75 -18.95 -12.95
N VAL A 27 28.46 -19.29 -14.21
CA VAL A 27 27.34 -18.72 -14.94
C VAL A 27 26.37 -19.84 -15.27
N ILE A 28 25.14 -19.70 -14.78
CA ILE A 28 24.07 -20.70 -14.95
C ILE A 28 22.85 -20.02 -15.55
N THR A 29 22.10 -20.77 -16.33
CA THR A 29 20.78 -20.37 -16.78
C THR A 29 19.75 -21.28 -16.11
N LEU A 30 18.71 -20.69 -15.55
CA LEU A 30 17.66 -21.40 -14.84
C LEU A 30 16.31 -21.05 -15.47
N ASP A 31 15.58 -22.06 -15.94
CA ASP A 31 14.22 -21.91 -16.45
C ASP A 31 13.20 -22.21 -15.36
N LEU A 32 12.37 -21.21 -15.04
CA LEU A 32 11.29 -21.29 -14.06
C LEU A 32 10.12 -22.16 -14.51
N SER A 33 10.10 -22.63 -15.76
CA SER A 33 9.17 -23.67 -16.20
C SER A 33 9.44 -25.04 -15.53
N THR A 34 10.61 -25.19 -14.90
CA THR A 34 11.02 -26.40 -14.19
C THR A 34 11.15 -26.14 -12.68
N PRO A 35 10.90 -27.15 -11.81
CA PRO A 35 11.09 -27.01 -10.38
C PRO A 35 12.54 -26.66 -10.01
N LEU A 36 12.72 -25.70 -9.09
CA LEU A 36 14.05 -25.33 -8.61
C LEU A 36 14.74 -26.52 -7.92
N GLN A 37 15.97 -26.78 -8.33
CA GLN A 37 16.84 -27.81 -7.75
C GLN A 37 18.05 -27.16 -7.09
N THR A 38 18.65 -27.86 -6.12
CA THR A 38 19.92 -27.43 -5.54
C THR A 38 21.01 -27.48 -6.62
N LEU A 39 21.86 -26.44 -6.67
CA LEU A 39 23.02 -26.39 -7.56
C LEU A 39 24.25 -26.85 -6.77
N ASP A 40 24.66 -28.10 -6.95
CA ASP A 40 25.83 -28.70 -6.28
C ASP A 40 27.13 -28.43 -7.06
N GLU A 41 27.00 -28.22 -8.37
CA GLU A 41 28.09 -28.02 -9.32
C GLU A 41 28.80 -26.66 -9.21
N VAL A 42 28.21 -25.70 -8.49
CA VAL A 42 28.76 -24.34 -8.30
C VAL A 42 29.77 -24.24 -7.16
N THR A 43 29.97 -25.31 -6.39
CA THR A 43 30.91 -25.39 -5.26
C THR A 43 32.35 -25.05 -5.64
N ALA A 44 32.72 -25.19 -6.92
CA ALA A 44 34.04 -24.78 -7.41
C ALA A 44 34.23 -23.25 -7.52
N TYR A 45 33.19 -22.45 -7.27
CA TYR A 45 33.16 -21.01 -7.47
C TYR A 45 32.68 -20.29 -6.21
N ARG A 46 33.26 -19.12 -5.94
CA ARG A 46 32.85 -18.26 -4.82
C ARG A 46 31.52 -17.55 -5.09
N GLN A 47 31.29 -17.22 -6.36
CA GLN A 47 30.14 -16.47 -6.82
C GLN A 47 29.50 -17.18 -8.01
N THR A 48 28.18 -17.09 -8.08
CA THR A 48 27.36 -17.62 -9.15
C THR A 48 26.46 -16.52 -9.70
N THR A 49 26.49 -16.31 -11.01
CA THR A 49 25.54 -15.47 -11.74
C THR A 49 24.53 -16.37 -12.42
N ILE A 50 23.25 -16.14 -12.17
CA ILE A 50 22.14 -16.92 -12.69
C ILE A 50 21.30 -16.05 -13.61
N TYR A 51 21.14 -16.47 -14.86
CA TYR A 51 20.17 -15.90 -15.78
C TYR A 51 18.85 -16.62 -15.61
N VAL A 52 17.84 -15.90 -15.13
CA VAL A 52 16.51 -16.44 -14.90
C VAL A 52 15.73 -16.33 -16.20
N GLN A 53 15.25 -17.46 -16.69
CA GLN A 53 14.45 -17.59 -17.89
C GLN A 53 13.04 -18.07 -17.55
N GLN A 54 12.10 -17.69 -18.41
CA GLN A 54 10.76 -18.26 -18.47
C GLN A 54 10.52 -18.63 -19.92
N GLN A 55 10.42 -19.94 -20.20
CA GLN A 55 10.42 -20.46 -21.56
C GLN A 55 11.70 -20.01 -22.30
N ASP A 56 11.59 -19.35 -23.46
CA ASP A 56 12.73 -18.90 -24.27
C ASP A 56 13.20 -17.45 -23.96
N THR A 57 12.61 -16.80 -22.96
CA THR A 57 12.91 -15.38 -22.65
C THR A 57 13.70 -15.24 -21.35
N VAL A 58 14.81 -14.50 -21.39
CA VAL A 58 15.56 -14.09 -20.20
C VAL A 58 14.81 -12.96 -19.50
N VAL A 59 14.34 -13.22 -18.28
CA VAL A 59 13.59 -12.25 -17.47
C VAL A 59 14.54 -11.36 -16.67
N GLY A 60 15.66 -11.92 -16.18
CA GLY A 60 16.63 -11.13 -15.44
C GLY A 60 17.85 -11.92 -14.98
N LYS A 61 18.65 -11.28 -14.12
CA LYS A 61 19.93 -11.78 -13.66
C LYS A 61 19.99 -11.71 -12.12
N VAL A 62 20.38 -12.80 -11.49
CA VAL A 62 20.60 -12.91 -10.04
C VAL A 62 22.08 -13.16 -9.81
N ASP A 63 22.70 -12.41 -8.90
CA ASP A 63 24.07 -12.68 -8.46
C ASP A 63 24.04 -13.22 -7.02
N ILE A 64 24.65 -14.38 -6.78
CA ILE A 64 24.71 -15.06 -5.48
C ILE A 64 26.17 -15.28 -5.08
N CYS A 65 26.54 -14.84 -3.88
CA CYS A 65 27.80 -15.21 -3.26
C CYS A 65 27.60 -16.55 -2.52
N ASN A 66 27.94 -17.65 -3.17
CA ASN A 66 27.77 -19.00 -2.59
C ASN A 66 28.98 -19.47 -1.78
N ASP A 67 30.08 -18.72 -1.79
CA ASP A 67 31.31 -18.98 -1.01
C ASP A 67 31.76 -20.45 -1.05
N TYR A 68 31.76 -21.05 -2.25
CA TYR A 68 32.15 -22.45 -2.50
C TYR A 68 31.20 -23.53 -1.93
N HIS A 69 30.00 -23.14 -1.52
CA HIS A 69 28.93 -24.05 -1.08
C HIS A 69 27.90 -24.27 -2.19
N PRO A 70 27.13 -25.38 -2.14
CA PRO A 70 25.95 -25.55 -2.97
C PRO A 70 24.93 -24.45 -2.71
N ILE A 71 24.17 -24.09 -3.74
CA ILE A 71 23.04 -23.15 -3.58
C ILE A 71 21.76 -23.97 -3.51
N SER A 72 21.11 -23.97 -2.34
CA SER A 72 19.87 -24.73 -2.14
C SER A 72 18.72 -24.16 -2.97
N ALA A 73 17.75 -25.01 -3.33
CA ALA A 73 16.52 -24.57 -3.99
C ALA A 73 15.77 -23.45 -3.21
N LEU A 74 15.87 -23.47 -1.87
CA LEU A 74 15.28 -22.43 -1.01
C LEU A 74 15.99 -21.09 -1.18
N GLN A 75 17.33 -21.11 -1.17
CA GLN A 75 18.13 -19.92 -1.38
C GLN A 75 17.94 -19.37 -2.80
N LEU A 76 17.89 -20.23 -3.82
CA LEU A 76 17.54 -19.82 -5.18
C LEU A 76 16.21 -19.10 -5.24
N ARG A 77 15.17 -19.68 -4.63
CA ARG A 77 13.85 -19.07 -4.57
C ARG A 77 13.92 -17.66 -3.96
N ASP A 78 14.57 -17.53 -2.82
CA ASP A 78 14.61 -16.28 -2.07
C ASP A 78 15.43 -15.20 -2.81
N GLU A 79 16.56 -15.56 -3.42
CA GLU A 79 17.38 -14.65 -4.22
C GLU A 79 16.72 -14.25 -5.54
N ILE A 80 16.05 -15.18 -6.24
CA ILE A 80 15.28 -14.89 -7.46
C ILE A 80 14.12 -13.95 -7.13
N ALA A 81 13.35 -14.25 -6.08
CA ALA A 81 12.23 -13.40 -5.66
C ALA A 81 12.71 -12.01 -5.22
N GLY A 82 13.83 -11.93 -4.50
CA GLY A 82 14.39 -10.66 -4.02
C GLY A 82 14.96 -9.76 -5.12
N GLN A 83 15.63 -10.34 -6.12
CA GLN A 83 16.36 -9.57 -7.14
C GLN A 83 15.61 -9.40 -8.47
N VAL A 84 14.77 -10.37 -8.85
CA VAL A 84 14.09 -10.41 -10.17
C VAL A 84 12.56 -10.59 -10.05
N GLY A 85 12.03 -10.65 -8.82
CA GLY A 85 10.61 -10.91 -8.56
C GLY A 85 9.64 -9.93 -9.21
N ILE A 86 9.98 -8.64 -9.27
CA ILE A 86 9.13 -7.61 -9.90
C ILE A 86 9.11 -7.78 -11.42
N GLN A 87 10.27 -8.05 -12.03
CA GLN A 87 10.39 -8.29 -13.47
C GLN A 87 9.65 -9.56 -13.90
N LEU A 88 9.61 -10.58 -13.03
CA LEU A 88 8.80 -11.78 -13.26
C LEU A 88 7.31 -11.46 -13.27
N LEU A 89 6.84 -10.59 -12.38
CA LEU A 89 5.45 -10.16 -12.36
C LEU A 89 5.07 -9.37 -13.62
N ASP A 90 5.99 -8.53 -14.13
CA ASP A 90 5.79 -7.80 -15.38
C ASP A 90 5.83 -8.70 -16.61
N ALA A 91 6.71 -9.71 -16.65
CA ALA A 91 6.79 -10.68 -17.74
C ALA A 91 5.52 -11.55 -17.86
N CYS A 92 4.86 -11.84 -16.73
CA CYS A 92 3.59 -12.55 -16.69
C CYS A 92 2.39 -11.74 -17.22
N GLN A 93 2.49 -10.42 -17.40
CA GLN A 93 1.36 -9.55 -17.77
C GLN A 93 0.72 -9.84 -19.14
N ASN A 94 1.36 -10.66 -19.98
CA ASN A 94 0.83 -11.05 -21.29
C ASN A 94 -0.01 -12.33 -21.29
N GLU A 95 -0.08 -13.07 -20.18
CA GLU A 95 -0.92 -14.26 -20.07
C GLU A 95 -2.30 -13.94 -19.49
N LYS A 96 -3.35 -14.56 -20.04
CA LYS A 96 -4.76 -14.28 -19.71
C LYS A 96 -5.18 -14.63 -18.26
N ASP A 97 -4.25 -15.15 -17.45
CA ASP A 97 -4.48 -15.67 -16.09
C ASP A 97 -3.88 -14.78 -14.96
N VAL A 98 -3.31 -13.62 -15.29
CA VAL A 98 -2.68 -12.68 -14.33
C VAL A 98 -3.52 -12.32 -13.10
N PRO A 99 -4.85 -12.13 -13.19
CA PRO A 99 -5.66 -11.85 -12.00
C PRO A 99 -5.56 -12.97 -10.95
N ARG A 100 -5.59 -14.24 -11.37
CA ARG A 100 -5.49 -15.39 -10.45
C ARG A 100 -4.11 -15.51 -9.84
N LEU A 101 -3.06 -15.24 -10.60
CA LEU A 101 -1.68 -15.32 -10.12
C LEU A 101 -1.37 -14.24 -9.09
N TRP A 102 -1.98 -13.06 -9.23
CA TRP A 102 -1.91 -11.98 -8.24
C TRP A 102 -2.71 -12.32 -6.98
N ASP A 103 -3.90 -12.89 -7.12
CA ASP A 103 -4.72 -13.36 -6.00
C ASP A 103 -4.00 -14.47 -5.23
N ASP A 104 -3.45 -15.47 -5.92
CA ASP A 104 -2.70 -16.59 -5.33
C ASP A 104 -1.41 -16.10 -4.63
N LEU A 105 -0.73 -15.09 -5.21
CA LEU A 105 0.45 -14.48 -4.60
C LEU A 105 0.09 -13.66 -3.36
N GLN A 106 -0.99 -12.88 -3.42
CA GLN A 106 -1.52 -12.16 -2.26
C GLN A 106 -1.89 -13.15 -1.15
N ASP A 107 -2.57 -14.24 -1.48
CA ASP A 107 -2.95 -15.28 -0.52
C ASP A 107 -1.73 -15.96 0.11
N ALA A 108 -0.73 -16.32 -0.69
CA ALA A 108 0.51 -16.92 -0.19
C ALA A 108 1.32 -15.96 0.71
N ILE A 109 1.42 -14.69 0.33
CA ILE A 109 2.06 -13.65 1.13
C ILE A 109 1.27 -13.43 2.43
N GLN A 110 -0.07 -13.33 2.36
CA GLN A 110 -0.92 -13.21 3.54
C GLN A 110 -0.78 -14.41 4.47
N GLN A 111 -0.76 -15.64 3.96
CA GLN A 111 -0.62 -16.85 4.77
C GLN A 111 0.75 -16.91 5.47
N LYS A 112 1.81 -16.50 4.77
CA LYS A 112 3.17 -16.45 5.33
C LYS A 112 3.33 -15.32 6.34
N LEU A 113 2.75 -14.16 6.10
CA LEU A 113 2.73 -13.04 7.05
C LEU A 113 1.87 -13.34 8.27
N ARG A 114 0.68 -13.94 8.12
CA ARG A 114 -0.19 -14.35 9.23
C ARG A 114 0.49 -15.36 10.15
N SER A 115 1.19 -16.34 9.59
CA SER A 115 1.92 -17.36 10.38
C SER A 115 3.18 -16.81 11.05
N THR A 116 3.89 -15.87 10.40
CA THR A 116 5.13 -15.28 10.94
C THR A 116 4.85 -14.19 11.98
N LEU A 117 3.79 -13.40 11.81
CA LEU A 117 3.45 -12.28 12.70
C LEU A 117 2.57 -12.67 13.90
N GLY A 118 2.13 -13.93 14.00
CA GLY A 118 1.27 -14.38 15.11
C GLY A 118 -0.02 -13.58 15.23
N ILE A 119 -0.50 -12.99 14.13
CA ILE A 119 -1.73 -12.19 14.11
C ILE A 119 -2.88 -13.19 14.26
N LYS A 120 -3.39 -13.33 15.49
CA LYS A 120 -4.68 -13.96 15.73
C LYS A 120 -5.70 -13.23 14.87
N SER A 121 -6.39 -13.96 13.99
CA SER A 121 -7.49 -13.46 13.15
C SER A 121 -8.34 -12.50 14.00
N LYS A 122 -8.24 -11.22 13.69
CA LYS A 122 -9.03 -10.20 14.38
C LYS A 122 -10.47 -10.43 13.99
N THR A 123 -11.34 -10.48 14.98
CA THR A 123 -12.79 -10.57 14.78
C THR A 123 -13.21 -9.54 13.72
N ALA A 124 -13.91 -10.01 12.69
CA ALA A 124 -14.53 -9.16 11.70
C ALA A 124 -15.31 -8.06 12.44
N VAL A 125 -15.10 -6.80 12.04
CA VAL A 125 -15.95 -5.73 12.54
C VAL A 125 -17.35 -6.04 12.02
N SER A 126 -18.32 -6.32 12.90
CA SER A 126 -19.67 -6.72 12.50
C SER A 126 -20.28 -5.61 11.63
N SER A 127 -20.52 -5.93 10.36
CA SER A 127 -20.52 -5.02 9.22
C SER A 127 -21.75 -4.12 9.05
N HIS A 128 -22.54 -3.84 10.08
CA HIS A 128 -23.77 -3.05 9.89
C HIS A 128 -23.97 -1.84 10.80
N GLN A 129 -23.19 -1.64 11.88
CA GLN A 129 -23.43 -0.51 12.82
C GLN A 129 -22.19 0.05 13.54
N SER A 130 -20.97 -0.29 13.12
CA SER A 130 -19.77 0.19 13.82
C SER A 130 -19.72 1.72 13.83
N PRO A 131 -19.59 2.33 15.02
CA PRO A 131 -19.51 3.78 15.16
C PRO A 131 -18.24 4.30 14.49
N VAL A 132 -18.33 5.49 13.92
CA VAL A 132 -17.25 6.11 13.14
C VAL A 132 -16.95 7.48 13.71
N SER A 133 -15.67 7.83 13.82
CA SER A 133 -15.22 9.18 14.15
C SER A 133 -14.54 9.81 12.93
N ILE A 134 -15.07 10.92 12.46
CA ILE A 134 -14.48 11.75 11.41
C ILE A 134 -13.70 12.88 12.09
N VAL A 135 -12.39 12.90 11.88
CA VAL A 135 -11.48 13.89 12.46
C VAL A 135 -11.03 14.87 11.37
N ILE A 136 -11.31 16.16 11.61
CA ILE A 136 -10.98 17.27 10.73
C ILE A 136 -10.05 18.21 11.48
N ALA A 137 -8.83 18.37 11.02
CA ALA A 137 -7.91 19.38 11.56
C ALA A 137 -8.05 20.66 10.75
N THR A 138 -8.11 21.81 11.43
CA THR A 138 -8.24 23.11 10.76
C THR A 138 -7.30 24.16 11.35
N PHE A 139 -6.88 25.09 10.49
CA PHE A 139 -6.04 26.22 10.85
C PHE A 139 -6.49 27.45 10.04
N ASP A 140 -7.31 28.32 10.65
CA ASP A 140 -7.72 29.60 10.08
C ASP A 140 -8.44 29.56 8.71
N ARG A 141 -9.18 28.49 8.42
CA ARG A 141 -9.90 28.28 7.13
C ARG A 141 -11.42 28.16 7.30
N PRO A 142 -12.11 29.20 7.80
CA PRO A 142 -13.53 29.09 8.14
C PRO A 142 -14.43 28.78 6.93
N ASP A 143 -14.16 29.39 5.76
CA ASP A 143 -15.02 29.22 4.59
C ASP A 143 -14.95 27.81 4.01
N ASP A 144 -13.77 27.22 4.00
CA ASP A 144 -13.55 25.87 3.49
C ASP A 144 -14.06 24.83 4.48
N LEU A 145 -13.77 25.01 5.78
CA LEU A 145 -14.32 24.18 6.85
C LEU A 145 -15.85 24.14 6.79
N ASN A 146 -16.51 25.28 6.55
CA ASN A 146 -17.97 25.33 6.45
C ASN A 146 -18.49 24.47 5.28
N LYS A 147 -17.83 24.50 4.11
CA LYS A 147 -18.20 23.66 2.97
C LYS A 147 -17.94 22.18 3.27
N CYS A 148 -16.82 21.88 3.92
CA CYS A 148 -16.45 20.52 4.32
C CYS A 148 -17.52 19.93 5.24
N LEU A 149 -17.85 20.61 6.35
CA LEU A 149 -18.88 20.19 7.29
C LEU A 149 -20.25 20.06 6.64
N ALA A 150 -20.64 21.01 5.76
CA ALA A 150 -21.90 20.93 5.03
C ALA A 150 -21.99 19.72 4.07
N SER A 151 -20.86 19.23 3.56
CA SER A 151 -20.82 18.01 2.72
C SER A 151 -20.83 16.73 3.56
N ILE A 152 -20.18 16.76 4.73
CA ILE A 152 -20.16 15.64 5.67
C ILE A 152 -21.53 15.45 6.34
N SER A 153 -22.26 16.52 6.62
CA SER A 153 -23.62 16.41 7.17
C SER A 153 -24.64 15.78 6.19
N GLN A 154 -24.28 15.65 4.91
CA GLN A 154 -25.09 15.01 3.87
C GLN A 154 -24.78 13.52 3.68
N GLN A 155 -23.93 12.91 4.52
CA GLN A 155 -23.65 11.48 4.42
C GLN A 155 -24.92 10.64 4.64
N ASN A 156 -25.23 9.78 3.68
CA ASN A 156 -26.33 8.83 3.74
C ASN A 156 -25.86 7.54 4.40
N SER A 157 -25.86 7.53 5.73
CA SER A 157 -25.51 6.36 6.54
C SER A 157 -26.45 6.24 7.73
N SER A 158 -26.78 4.99 8.09
CA SER A 158 -27.53 4.67 9.30
C SER A 158 -26.63 4.43 10.52
N ARG A 159 -25.31 4.58 10.37
CA ARG A 159 -24.32 4.32 11.42
C ARG A 159 -24.24 5.50 12.39
N PRO A 160 -23.83 5.27 13.65
CA PRO A 160 -23.46 6.36 14.54
C PRO A 160 -22.21 7.07 14.00
N ILE A 161 -22.32 8.37 13.73
CA ILE A 161 -21.23 9.21 13.23
C ILE A 161 -20.92 10.26 14.29
N GLU A 162 -19.66 10.33 14.67
CA GLU A 162 -19.07 11.41 15.47
C GLU A 162 -18.20 12.26 14.55
N ILE A 163 -18.38 13.58 14.58
CA ILE A 163 -17.54 14.52 13.82
C ILE A 163 -16.77 15.36 14.83
N ILE A 164 -15.44 15.41 14.69
CA ILE A 164 -14.54 16.13 15.57
C ILE A 164 -13.74 17.12 14.73
N VAL A 165 -13.93 18.41 15.01
CA VAL A 165 -13.11 19.48 14.45
C VAL A 165 -12.06 19.87 15.47
N VAL A 166 -10.79 19.73 15.08
CA VAL A 166 -9.63 20.10 15.90
C VAL A 166 -9.09 21.43 15.40
N ASP A 167 -9.35 22.48 16.16
CA ASP A 167 -8.84 23.83 15.94
C ASP A 167 -7.40 23.93 16.44
N ASN A 168 -6.49 24.09 15.49
CA ASN A 168 -5.07 24.18 15.76
C ASN A 168 -4.56 25.64 15.82
N HIS A 169 -5.49 26.61 15.86
CA HIS A 169 -5.19 28.03 16.06
C HIS A 169 -6.35 28.78 16.75
N ALA A 170 -6.88 28.22 17.84
CA ALA A 170 -8.07 28.75 18.52
C ALA A 170 -7.97 30.23 18.96
N THR A 171 -6.75 30.75 19.15
CA THR A 171 -6.51 32.17 19.44
C THR A 171 -6.97 33.12 18.33
N SER A 172 -7.14 32.64 17.09
CA SER A 172 -7.68 33.45 15.99
C SER A 172 -9.18 33.71 16.11
N GLY A 173 -9.91 32.85 16.83
CA GLY A 173 -11.37 32.91 16.99
C GLY A 173 -12.16 32.63 15.70
N LYS A 174 -11.51 32.20 14.60
CA LYS A 174 -12.17 32.02 13.29
C LYS A 174 -12.96 30.72 13.17
N THR A 175 -12.54 29.67 13.87
CA THR A 175 -13.11 28.31 13.71
C THR A 175 -14.43 28.15 14.45
N TRP A 176 -14.52 28.66 15.70
CA TRP A 176 -15.70 28.49 16.54
C TRP A 176 -17.01 28.97 15.91
N PRO A 177 -17.09 30.16 15.26
CA PRO A 177 -18.29 30.60 14.57
C PRO A 177 -18.82 29.59 13.55
N VAL A 178 -17.94 28.91 12.81
CA VAL A 178 -18.31 27.89 11.84
C VAL A 178 -18.84 26.65 12.55
N VAL A 179 -18.08 26.12 13.50
CA VAL A 179 -18.45 24.88 14.20
C VAL A 179 -19.74 25.03 15.00
N SER A 180 -20.00 26.22 15.58
CA SER A 180 -21.23 26.50 16.32
C SER A 180 -22.53 26.39 15.50
N ALA A 181 -22.43 26.44 14.17
CA ALA A 181 -23.55 26.23 13.26
C ALA A 181 -23.90 24.74 13.04
N PHE A 182 -23.05 23.82 13.49
CA PHE A 182 -23.20 22.37 13.37
C PHE A 182 -23.22 21.74 14.78
N PRO A 183 -24.39 21.70 15.46
CA PRO A 183 -24.48 21.28 16.86
C PRO A 183 -24.06 19.83 17.12
N GLU A 184 -24.05 18.99 16.10
CA GLU A 184 -23.56 17.61 16.14
C GLU A 184 -22.04 17.47 16.09
N VAL A 185 -21.31 18.57 15.81
CA VAL A 185 -19.85 18.58 15.70
C VAL A 185 -19.20 18.88 17.04
N THR A 186 -18.26 18.01 17.43
CA THR A 186 -17.42 18.23 18.60
C THR A 186 -16.28 19.18 18.26
N TYR A 187 -16.19 20.31 18.97
CA TYR A 187 -15.08 21.25 18.88
C TYR A 187 -13.97 20.88 19.87
N LEU A 188 -12.75 20.68 19.37
CA LEU A 188 -11.55 20.39 20.16
C LEU A 188 -10.47 21.41 19.85
N VAL A 189 -9.71 21.84 20.86
CA VAL A 189 -8.56 22.73 20.69
C VAL A 189 -7.26 21.96 20.90
N GLU A 190 -6.32 22.08 19.98
CA GLU A 190 -4.93 21.63 20.15
C GLU A 190 -3.99 22.83 20.03
N ASN A 191 -3.35 23.18 21.14
CA ASN A 191 -2.50 24.37 21.24
C ASN A 191 -1.13 24.20 20.56
N ARG A 192 -0.66 22.97 20.37
CA ARG A 192 0.59 22.69 19.65
C ARG A 192 0.33 22.72 18.15
N GLN A 193 0.83 23.75 17.49
CA GLN A 193 0.68 23.89 16.05
C GLN A 193 1.35 22.74 15.29
N GLY A 194 0.62 22.19 14.33
CA GLY A 194 1.04 21.10 13.46
C GLY A 194 -0.08 20.10 13.20
N LEU A 195 -0.29 19.76 11.93
CA LEU A 195 -1.33 18.82 11.48
C LEU A 195 -1.31 17.48 12.23
N SER A 196 -0.11 16.95 12.51
CA SER A 196 0.03 15.70 13.25
C SER A 196 -0.43 15.83 14.71
N PHE A 197 -0.17 16.96 15.38
CA PHE A 197 -0.68 17.18 16.73
C PHE A 197 -2.20 17.24 16.74
N ALA A 198 -2.80 17.98 15.79
CA ALA A 198 -4.24 18.09 15.66
C ALA A 198 -4.90 16.72 15.37
N ARG A 199 -4.39 15.96 14.40
CA ARG A 199 -4.90 14.61 14.10
C ARG A 199 -4.77 13.66 15.29
N ASN A 200 -3.64 13.68 16.00
CA ASN A 200 -3.45 12.85 17.19
C ASN A 200 -4.40 13.23 18.33
N ALA A 201 -4.65 14.52 18.55
CA ALA A 201 -5.63 14.98 19.53
C ALA A 201 -7.04 14.50 19.17
N GLY A 202 -7.41 14.58 17.88
CA GLY A 202 -8.67 14.05 17.38
C GLY A 202 -8.81 12.53 17.56
N VAL A 203 -7.74 11.76 17.33
CA VAL A 203 -7.72 10.31 17.60
C VAL A 203 -7.99 10.00 19.06
N VAL A 204 -7.35 10.73 19.99
CA VAL A 204 -7.54 10.53 21.43
C VAL A 204 -8.97 10.85 21.86
N ALA A 205 -9.60 11.83 21.22
CA ALA A 205 -10.98 12.22 21.49
C ALA A 205 -12.04 11.33 20.80
N SER A 206 -11.63 10.49 19.84
CA SER A 206 -12.53 9.66 19.04
C SER A 206 -13.08 8.47 19.81
N HIS A 207 -14.38 8.21 19.65
CA HIS A 207 -15.09 7.07 20.27
C HIS A 207 -15.45 5.96 19.28
N GLY A 208 -15.35 6.22 17.98
CA GLY A 208 -15.64 5.27 16.91
C GLY A 208 -14.63 4.13 16.82
N ASP A 209 -15.10 2.98 16.33
CA ASP A 209 -14.26 1.82 16.02
C ASP A 209 -13.37 2.09 14.79
N ILE A 210 -13.83 2.99 13.93
CA ILE A 210 -13.19 3.40 12.69
C ILE A 210 -12.94 4.92 12.77
N ILE A 211 -11.68 5.33 12.57
CA ILE A 211 -11.31 6.75 12.51
C ILE A 211 -10.98 7.13 11.08
N ILE A 212 -11.71 8.13 10.57
CA ILE A 212 -11.55 8.70 9.24
C ILE A 212 -10.94 10.08 9.38
N PHE A 213 -9.84 10.34 8.65
CA PHE A 213 -9.28 11.69 8.55
C PHE A 213 -9.70 12.35 7.25
N THR A 214 -10.13 13.60 7.31
CA THR A 214 -10.29 14.45 6.13
C THR A 214 -9.78 15.86 6.41
N ASP A 215 -9.34 16.54 5.37
CA ASP A 215 -8.87 17.92 5.47
C ASP A 215 -10.05 18.89 5.40
N ASP A 216 -9.87 20.11 5.92
CA ASP A 216 -10.91 21.13 6.02
C ASP A 216 -11.29 21.78 4.69
N ASP A 217 -10.52 21.52 3.63
CA ASP A 217 -10.75 21.99 2.26
C ASP A 217 -11.32 20.91 1.32
N VAL A 218 -11.80 19.80 1.89
CA VAL A 218 -12.38 18.68 1.15
C VAL A 218 -13.90 18.76 1.14
N VAL A 219 -14.49 18.47 -0.02
CA VAL A 219 -15.94 18.27 -0.20
C VAL A 219 -16.17 16.82 -0.58
N VAL A 220 -17.04 16.13 0.15
CA VAL A 220 -17.32 14.70 -0.04
C VAL A 220 -18.70 14.43 -0.65
N GLU A 221 -18.83 13.32 -1.38
CA GLU A 221 -20.14 12.84 -1.88
C GLU A 221 -20.96 12.17 -0.77
N ALA A 222 -22.28 12.09 -0.94
CA ALA A 222 -23.20 11.57 0.08
C ALA A 222 -22.97 10.10 0.47
N ASP A 223 -22.29 9.30 -0.35
CA ASP A 223 -21.99 7.89 -0.09
C ASP A 223 -20.50 7.63 0.25
N TRP A 224 -19.72 8.71 0.43
CA TRP A 224 -18.28 8.65 0.71
C TRP A 224 -17.95 7.80 1.94
N LEU A 225 -18.68 7.99 3.04
CA LEU A 225 -18.44 7.27 4.28
C LEU A 225 -18.65 5.76 4.12
N GLU A 226 -19.73 5.32 3.48
CA GLU A 226 -19.97 3.88 3.27
C GLU A 226 -18.93 3.28 2.32
N LYS A 227 -18.53 4.00 1.27
CA LYS A 227 -17.44 3.59 0.37
C LYS A 227 -16.12 3.38 1.13
N LEU A 228 -15.82 4.19 2.14
CA LEU A 228 -14.64 4.03 3.01
C LEU A 228 -14.74 2.83 3.96
N ILE A 229 -15.95 2.49 4.40
CA ILE A 229 -16.18 1.47 5.44
C ILE A 229 -16.30 0.07 4.84
N VAL A 230 -16.90 -0.08 3.66
CA VAL A 230 -17.14 -1.38 3.01
C VAL A 230 -15.91 -2.31 3.04
N PRO A 231 -14.67 -1.85 2.74
CA PRO A 231 -13.51 -2.74 2.75
C PRO A 231 -13.14 -3.29 4.14
N PHE A 232 -13.55 -2.64 5.23
CA PHE A 232 -13.33 -3.16 6.60
C PHE A 232 -14.19 -4.37 6.95
N ALA A 233 -15.12 -4.78 6.08
CA ALA A 233 -15.77 -6.08 6.19
C ALA A 233 -14.76 -7.23 6.13
N GLU A 234 -13.64 -7.04 5.41
CA GLU A 234 -12.53 -7.98 5.39
C GLU A 234 -11.72 -7.85 6.69
N PRO A 235 -11.59 -8.92 7.50
CA PRO A 235 -11.02 -8.83 8.85
C PRO A 235 -9.59 -8.31 8.93
N ASP A 236 -8.82 -8.49 7.85
CA ASP A 236 -7.41 -8.12 7.78
C ASP A 236 -7.17 -6.73 7.19
N VAL A 237 -8.22 -6.05 6.72
CA VAL A 237 -8.14 -4.65 6.31
C VAL A 237 -8.02 -3.76 7.55
N MET A 238 -6.89 -3.07 7.67
CA MET A 238 -6.58 -2.18 8.79
C MET A 238 -6.59 -0.70 8.39
N VAL A 239 -6.29 -0.42 7.12
CA VAL A 239 -6.23 0.93 6.57
C VAL A 239 -6.88 0.94 5.19
N VAL A 240 -7.74 1.93 4.97
CA VAL A 240 -8.40 2.17 3.68
C VAL A 240 -8.02 3.59 3.25
N THR A 241 -7.58 3.77 2.01
CA THR A 241 -7.03 5.06 1.55
C THR A 241 -7.51 5.45 0.18
N GLY A 242 -7.44 6.77 0.01
CA GLY A 242 -8.16 7.62 -0.88
C GLY A 242 -7.86 7.78 -2.35
N ASN A 243 -8.88 8.08 -3.16
CA ASN A 243 -8.67 8.94 -4.32
C ASN A 243 -9.14 10.36 -4.00
N VAL A 244 -8.22 11.32 -4.16
CA VAL A 244 -8.45 12.75 -3.93
C VAL A 244 -8.30 13.43 -5.28
N LEU A 245 -9.41 13.89 -5.87
CA LEU A 245 -9.38 14.58 -7.15
C LEU A 245 -9.35 16.11 -6.93
N PRO A 246 -8.75 16.87 -7.86
CA PRO A 246 -8.78 18.31 -7.80
C PRO A 246 -10.21 18.84 -7.93
N GLN A 247 -10.59 19.79 -7.07
CA GLN A 247 -11.88 20.46 -7.17
C GLN A 247 -12.00 21.30 -8.46
N LYS A 248 -10.87 21.82 -8.96
CA LYS A 248 -10.79 22.66 -10.17
C LYS A 248 -9.53 22.37 -10.96
N MET A 249 -9.63 22.47 -12.28
CA MET A 249 -8.51 22.32 -13.22
C MET A 249 -8.59 23.38 -14.34
N ASP A 250 -9.04 24.57 -13.99
CA ASP A 250 -9.34 25.63 -14.96
C ASP A 250 -8.06 26.30 -15.49
N THR A 251 -7.01 26.32 -14.67
CA THR A 251 -5.74 26.96 -15.01
C THR A 251 -4.67 25.95 -15.45
N GLU A 252 -3.69 26.43 -16.21
CA GLU A 252 -2.52 25.63 -16.59
C GLU A 252 -1.73 25.15 -15.37
N ALA A 253 -1.50 26.03 -14.39
CA ALA A 253 -0.79 25.67 -13.15
C ALA A 253 -1.50 24.55 -12.36
N GLN A 254 -2.83 24.57 -12.29
CA GLN A 254 -3.60 23.50 -11.64
C GLN A 254 -3.47 22.16 -12.38
N ARG A 255 -3.54 22.18 -13.72
CA ARG A 255 -3.36 20.98 -14.54
C ARG A 255 -1.95 20.41 -14.42
N MET A 256 -0.93 21.26 -14.47
CA MET A 256 0.47 20.86 -14.26
C MET A 256 0.71 20.33 -12.85
N PHE A 257 0.10 20.92 -11.82
CA PHE A 257 0.19 20.41 -10.46
C PHE A 257 -0.40 19.01 -10.36
N GLU A 258 -1.56 18.73 -10.98
CA GLU A 258 -2.13 17.39 -10.95
C GLU A 258 -1.26 16.38 -11.72
N GLU A 259 -0.72 16.77 -12.87
CA GLU A 259 0.14 15.93 -13.71
C GLU A 259 1.48 15.58 -13.02
N TYR A 260 2.13 16.55 -12.37
CA TYR A 260 3.44 16.37 -11.74
C TYR A 260 3.37 16.02 -10.25
N GLY A 261 2.33 16.45 -9.55
CA GLY A 261 2.27 16.60 -8.10
C GLY A 261 1.02 16.01 -7.44
N GLY A 262 -0.04 15.79 -8.21
CA GLY A 262 -1.38 15.46 -7.74
C GLY A 262 -1.46 14.22 -6.87
N LEU A 263 -2.51 14.17 -6.06
CA LEU A 263 -2.85 12.98 -5.26
C LEU A 263 -3.60 11.94 -6.13
N GLY A 264 -4.03 12.28 -7.34
CA GLY A 264 -4.76 11.42 -8.28
C GLY A 264 -3.91 10.63 -9.28
N ARG A 265 -2.57 10.54 -9.11
CA ARG A 265 -1.65 9.88 -10.07
C ARG A 265 -2.04 8.45 -10.46
N TRP A 266 -2.70 7.72 -9.57
CA TRP A 266 -3.15 6.35 -9.82
C TRP A 266 -4.34 6.28 -10.80
N PHE A 267 -5.10 7.36 -10.95
CA PHE A 267 -6.32 7.41 -11.76
C PHE A 267 -6.03 7.54 -13.26
N ALA A 268 -5.04 8.35 -13.67
CA ALA A 268 -4.68 8.53 -15.08
C ALA A 268 -4.12 7.24 -15.72
N HIS A 269 -3.27 6.51 -14.98
CA HIS A 269 -2.74 5.21 -15.41
C HIS A 269 -3.82 4.13 -15.51
N TRP A 270 -4.87 4.19 -14.69
CA TRP A 270 -5.96 3.21 -14.67
C TRP A 270 -7.03 3.50 -15.74
N MET A 271 -7.40 4.76 -15.97
CA MET A 271 -8.38 5.14 -17.00
C MET A 271 -7.86 4.95 -18.43
N GLN A 272 -6.59 5.26 -18.71
CA GLN A 272 -6.02 5.07 -20.06
C GLN A 272 -6.02 3.60 -20.52
N ARG A 273 -6.04 2.63 -19.59
CA ARG A 273 -5.97 1.20 -19.91
C ARG A 273 -7.33 0.52 -20.09
N ARG A 274 -8.46 1.14 -19.72
CA ARG A 274 -9.75 0.42 -19.71
C ARG A 274 -10.95 1.10 -20.36
N TYR A 275 -10.95 2.43 -20.53
CA TYR A 275 -12.14 3.12 -21.08
C TYR A 275 -11.77 4.29 -22.00
N ALA A 276 -11.46 3.97 -23.27
CA ALA A 276 -11.37 4.96 -24.34
C ALA A 276 -12.75 5.37 -24.91
N SER A 277 -13.88 4.85 -24.41
CA SER A 277 -15.19 5.03 -25.06
C SER A 277 -16.39 5.38 -24.18
N LEU A 278 -16.26 5.57 -22.86
CA LEU A 278 -17.41 5.89 -22.01
C LEU A 278 -17.10 7.04 -21.05
N LEU A 279 -17.21 8.26 -21.58
CA LEU A 279 -17.36 9.48 -20.81
C LEU A 279 -18.84 9.62 -20.41
N SER A 280 -19.25 9.04 -19.28
CA SER A 280 -20.28 9.66 -18.45
C SER A 280 -20.23 9.15 -17.01
N SER A 281 -20.00 10.11 -16.12
CA SER A 281 -20.63 10.22 -14.80
C SER A 281 -20.63 8.98 -13.90
N THR A 282 -19.57 8.79 -13.14
CA THR A 282 -19.62 8.38 -11.70
C THR A 282 -18.20 8.31 -11.15
N ALA A 283 -17.90 9.09 -10.11
CA ALA A 283 -16.60 9.11 -9.44
C ALA A 283 -16.71 8.46 -8.05
N VAL A 284 -15.65 7.77 -7.63
CA VAL A 284 -15.52 7.13 -6.32
C VAL A 284 -14.32 7.79 -5.62
N TRP A 285 -14.54 8.28 -4.41
CA TRP A 285 -13.67 9.19 -3.65
C TRP A 285 -13.28 8.58 -2.32
N LEU A 286 -12.08 8.84 -1.82
CA LEU A 286 -11.55 8.05 -0.72
C LEU A 286 -10.50 8.96 0.01
N HIS A 287 -10.27 8.74 1.31
CA HIS A 287 -9.29 9.38 2.23
C HIS A 287 -8.69 8.30 3.17
N HIS A 288 -7.62 8.59 3.91
CA HIS A 288 -6.98 7.63 4.83
C HIS A 288 -7.83 7.37 6.08
N CYS A 289 -8.10 6.10 6.35
CA CYS A 289 -8.91 5.61 7.47
C CYS A 289 -8.13 4.53 8.21
N VAL A 290 -8.07 4.58 9.55
CA VAL A 290 -7.28 3.65 10.37
C VAL A 290 -8.18 3.00 11.43
N ARG A 291 -8.12 1.66 11.52
CA ARG A 291 -8.78 0.89 12.57
C ARG A 291 -8.02 0.98 13.89
N THR A 292 -8.65 1.43 14.97
CA THR A 292 -8.00 1.48 16.29
C THR A 292 -8.28 0.23 17.12
N HIS A 293 -7.31 -0.21 17.92
CA HIS A 293 -7.48 -1.26 18.93
C HIS A 293 -7.26 -0.67 20.33
N ARG A 294 -8.29 -0.75 21.19
CA ARG A 294 -8.21 -0.31 22.60
C ARG A 294 -7.18 -1.07 23.46
N SER A 295 -6.57 -2.16 22.98
CA SER A 295 -5.60 -2.93 23.76
C SER A 295 -4.20 -2.29 23.87
N CYS A 296 -3.91 -1.20 23.15
CA CYS A 296 -2.59 -0.56 23.18
C CYS A 296 -2.54 0.78 23.95
N LEU A 297 -3.68 1.31 24.42
CA LEU A 297 -3.76 2.65 25.05
C LEU A 297 -3.99 2.63 26.57
N ALA A 298 -4.06 1.45 27.20
CA ALA A 298 -4.10 1.35 28.66
C ALA A 298 -2.69 1.48 29.25
N GLN A 299 -2.17 2.71 29.35
CA GLN A 299 -1.09 3.00 30.28
C GLN A 299 -1.69 3.08 31.69
N SER A 300 -1.28 2.17 32.56
CA SER A 300 -1.63 2.13 33.98
C SER A 300 -1.29 3.47 34.66
N PRO A 301 -2.11 3.96 35.60
CA PRO A 301 -1.77 5.15 36.37
C PRO A 301 -0.54 4.88 37.26
N PRO A 302 0.28 5.90 37.56
CA PRO A 302 1.44 5.74 38.43
C PRO A 302 0.98 5.37 39.85
N ASN A 303 1.57 4.32 40.40
CA ASN A 303 1.41 3.95 41.80
C ASN A 303 1.84 5.11 42.70
N THR A 304 1.02 5.36 43.71
CA THR A 304 1.28 6.28 44.84
C THR A 304 2.39 5.76 45.74
#